data_AF-A0A420M810-F1
#
_entry.id   AF-A0A420M810-F1
#
_cell.length_a   1.000
_cell.length_b   1.000
_cell.length_c   1.000
_cell.angle_alpha   90.00
_cell.angle_beta   90.00
_cell.angle_gamma   90.00
#
_symmetry.space_group_name_H-M   'P 1'
#
loop_
_entity.id
_entity.type
_entity.pdbx_description
1 polymer ?
#
loop_
_entity_poly.entity_id
_entity_poly.type
_entity_poly.pdbx_seq_one_letter_code
_entity_poly.pdbx_strand_id
1 'polypeptide(L)'
;DLPIFDGSGRLGPAEVFDAEATGALEGFKAALNLRESATQNIFICLDNLAAATCLQGTPSDSSQHIFLEFQALVTSQGAVQVRWVPGHTDIPGNEQADKLAKAASSLPEPEGARSTLAYLRRIARQKPKDTFKAWWSASAPEQYKKLNLKATICCPPELSLPHVALHHLLAARSLHGDFAAYHERFDHDDARLVCSCGRRKAPDHIFYCRNVPPRHRMRLAPSPNAAVNFAIGKDFTKFVDLSKNSAFFRKICPRY
;
A
#
# COMPACT_ATOMS: atom_id res chain seq x y z
N ASP A 1 28.23 -30.54 -14.24
CA ASP A 1 26.81 -30.30 -13.93
C ASP A 1 26.01 -30.29 -15.23
N LEU A 2 24.96 -31.11 -15.33
CA LEU A 2 24.01 -31.09 -16.44
C LEU A 2 22.85 -30.17 -16.05
N PRO A 3 22.73 -28.97 -16.66
CA PRO A 3 21.63 -28.06 -16.36
C PRO A 3 20.34 -28.46 -17.08
N ILE A 4 19.21 -28.21 -16.42
CA ILE A 4 17.86 -28.35 -17.01
C ILE A 4 17.39 -26.95 -17.36
N PHE A 5 17.08 -26.72 -18.64
CA PHE A 5 16.75 -25.40 -19.19
C PHE A 5 15.39 -25.37 -19.91
N ASP A 6 14.59 -26.42 -19.76
CA ASP A 6 13.30 -26.59 -20.39
C ASP A 6 12.22 -27.03 -19.37
N GLY A 7 10.96 -26.95 -19.81
CA GLY A 7 9.80 -27.17 -18.95
C GLY A 7 9.25 -25.85 -18.39
N SER A 8 7.96 -25.61 -18.60
CA SER A 8 7.24 -24.49 -18.01
C SER A 8 5.75 -24.81 -17.94
N GLY A 9 5.06 -24.21 -16.97
CA GLY A 9 3.65 -24.46 -16.75
C GLY A 9 2.99 -23.29 -16.03
N ARG A 10 1.74 -23.00 -16.39
CA ARG A 10 0.95 -21.99 -15.69
C ARG A 10 0.24 -22.63 -14.50
N LEU A 11 0.36 -22.03 -13.33
CA LEU A 11 -0.53 -22.34 -12.21
C LEU A 11 -1.88 -21.61 -12.36
N GLY A 12 -2.89 -22.08 -11.65
CA GLY A 12 -4.08 -21.27 -11.37
C GLY A 12 -3.73 -19.97 -10.61
N PRO A 13 -4.71 -19.23 -10.11
CA PRO A 13 -4.45 -17.98 -9.41
C PRO A 13 -3.57 -18.21 -8.17
N ALA A 14 -2.31 -17.81 -8.27
CA ALA A 14 -1.24 -18.14 -7.32
C ALA A 14 -0.36 -16.91 -7.05
N GLU A 15 0.35 -16.90 -5.92
CA GLU A 15 1.42 -15.92 -5.69
C GLU A 15 2.74 -16.44 -6.26
N VAL A 16 3.69 -15.53 -6.53
CA VAL A 16 5.03 -15.89 -7.01
C VAL A 16 5.66 -16.96 -6.11
N PHE A 17 5.53 -16.82 -4.80
CA PHE A 17 5.99 -17.83 -3.82
C PHE A 17 5.50 -19.26 -4.11
N ASP A 18 4.23 -19.43 -4.51
CA ASP A 18 3.66 -20.75 -4.83
C ASP A 18 4.20 -21.29 -6.17
N ALA A 19 4.42 -20.40 -7.14
CA ALA A 19 5.01 -20.72 -8.43
C ALA A 19 6.47 -21.18 -8.28
N GLU A 20 7.25 -20.49 -7.44
CA GLU A 20 8.63 -20.86 -7.10
C GLU A 20 8.72 -22.26 -6.49
N ALA A 21 7.87 -22.56 -5.52
CA ALA A 21 7.82 -23.87 -4.88
C ALA A 21 7.48 -24.97 -5.88
N THR A 22 6.49 -24.75 -6.75
CA THR A 22 6.10 -25.73 -7.77
C THR A 22 7.19 -25.89 -8.82
N GLY A 23 7.80 -24.81 -9.28
CA GLY A 23 8.92 -24.83 -10.22
C GLY A 23 10.12 -25.62 -9.67
N ALA A 24 10.44 -25.44 -8.38
CA ALA A 24 11.48 -26.21 -7.71
C ALA A 24 11.18 -27.71 -7.68
N LEU A 25 9.94 -28.10 -7.37
CA LEU A 25 9.52 -29.50 -7.32
C LEU A 25 9.55 -30.16 -8.70
N GLU A 26 9.00 -29.51 -9.72
CA GLU A 26 8.96 -30.06 -11.07
C GLU A 26 10.36 -30.12 -11.69
N GLY A 27 11.18 -29.08 -11.48
CA GLY A 27 12.60 -29.11 -11.86
C GLY A 27 13.38 -30.21 -11.15
N PHE A 28 13.08 -30.46 -9.88
CA PHE A 28 13.69 -31.56 -9.12
C PHE A 28 13.26 -32.93 -9.67
N LYS A 29 11.98 -33.15 -9.95
CA LYS A 29 11.49 -34.39 -10.60
C LYS A 29 12.15 -34.61 -11.95
N ALA A 30 12.28 -33.56 -12.77
CA ALA A 30 12.99 -33.64 -14.04
C ALA A 30 14.47 -34.03 -13.86
N ALA A 31 15.14 -33.46 -12.86
CA ALA A 31 16.52 -33.82 -12.52
C ALA A 31 16.67 -35.28 -12.10
N LEU A 32 15.71 -35.82 -11.35
CA LEU A 32 15.71 -37.24 -10.98
C LEU A 32 15.56 -38.16 -12.19
N ASN A 33 14.78 -37.78 -13.20
CA ASN A 33 14.61 -38.56 -14.42
C ASN A 33 15.84 -38.57 -15.32
N LEU A 34 16.66 -37.52 -15.28
CA LEU A 34 17.91 -37.40 -16.04
C LEU A 34 19.12 -37.98 -15.30
N ARG A 35 18.96 -38.30 -14.02
CA ARG A 35 20.05 -38.77 -13.16
C ARG A 35 20.53 -40.16 -13.59
N GLU A 36 21.80 -40.26 -13.97
CA GLU A 36 22.40 -41.54 -14.39
C GLU A 36 22.81 -42.40 -13.18
N SER A 37 23.10 -41.80 -12.03
CA SER A 37 23.49 -42.50 -10.80
C SER A 37 22.99 -41.79 -9.54
N ALA A 38 22.57 -42.58 -8.54
CA ALA A 38 22.14 -42.14 -7.21
C ALA A 38 23.22 -41.45 -6.36
N THR A 39 24.44 -41.28 -6.89
CA THR A 39 25.55 -40.55 -6.24
C THR A 39 25.77 -39.13 -6.79
N GLN A 40 25.11 -38.76 -7.89
CA GLN A 40 25.26 -37.41 -8.47
C GLN A 40 24.55 -36.36 -7.61
N ASN A 41 25.23 -35.28 -7.23
CA ASN A 41 24.64 -34.18 -6.47
C ASN A 41 23.68 -33.36 -7.33
N ILE A 42 22.51 -33.03 -6.77
CA ILE A 42 21.52 -32.16 -7.40
C ILE A 42 21.52 -30.82 -6.66
N PHE A 43 21.72 -29.74 -7.41
CA PHE A 43 21.63 -28.37 -6.89
C PHE A 43 20.35 -27.72 -7.39
N ILE A 44 19.54 -27.22 -6.47
CA ILE A 44 18.28 -26.54 -6.76
C ILE A 44 18.46 -25.08 -6.35
N CYS A 45 18.55 -24.21 -7.34
CA CYS A 45 18.80 -22.79 -7.14
C CYS A 45 17.51 -22.00 -7.29
N LEU A 46 17.22 -21.12 -6.32
CA LEU A 46 16.03 -20.27 -6.29
C LEU A 46 16.42 -18.85 -5.93
N ASP A 47 15.79 -17.86 -6.54
CA ASP A 47 15.98 -16.45 -6.16
C ASP A 47 14.97 -15.95 -5.12
N ASN A 48 13.91 -16.72 -4.87
CA ASN A 48 12.99 -16.49 -3.78
C ASN A 48 13.49 -17.12 -2.48
N LEU A 49 14.10 -16.30 -1.63
CA LEU A 49 14.63 -16.72 -0.32
C LEU A 49 13.58 -17.39 0.57
N ALA A 50 12.33 -16.90 0.55
CA ALA A 50 11.26 -17.48 1.37
C ALA A 50 10.90 -18.90 0.89
N ALA A 51 10.80 -19.12 -0.42
CA ALA A 51 10.55 -20.43 -0.99
C ALA A 51 11.72 -21.40 -0.70
N ALA A 52 12.96 -20.95 -0.92
CA ALA A 52 14.16 -21.73 -0.60
C ALA A 52 14.21 -22.16 0.88
N THR A 53 13.89 -21.23 1.79
CA THR A 53 13.83 -21.50 3.23
C THR A 53 12.75 -22.53 3.57
N CYS A 54 11.55 -22.42 2.96
CA CYS A 54 10.47 -23.37 3.20
C CYS A 54 10.78 -24.79 2.67
N LEU A 55 11.51 -24.90 1.55
CA LEU A 55 11.94 -26.20 1.02
C LEU A 55 12.92 -26.90 1.97
N GLN A 56 13.79 -26.15 2.64
CA GLN A 56 14.79 -26.68 3.59
C GLN A 56 14.27 -26.83 5.03
N GLY A 57 13.13 -26.22 5.34
CA GLY A 57 12.65 -26.07 6.72
C GLY A 57 11.16 -26.36 6.87
N THR A 58 10.45 -25.49 7.58
CA THR A 58 9.02 -25.67 7.83
C THR A 58 8.20 -25.35 6.58
N PRO A 59 7.34 -26.27 6.10
CA PRO A 59 6.42 -26.01 5.00
C PRO A 59 5.47 -24.85 5.26
N SER A 60 5.19 -24.05 4.24
CA SER A 60 4.16 -23.00 4.28
C SER A 60 2.76 -23.61 4.27
N ASP A 61 1.77 -22.92 4.85
CA ASP A 61 0.35 -23.27 4.71
C ASP A 61 -0.10 -23.26 3.23
N SER A 62 0.46 -22.33 2.44
CA SER A 62 0.13 -22.23 1.01
C SER A 62 0.99 -23.20 0.23
N SER A 63 0.37 -23.95 -0.67
CA SER A 63 1.05 -24.99 -1.46
C SER A 63 1.79 -26.01 -0.58
N GLN A 64 1.29 -26.28 0.64
CA GLN A 64 1.95 -27.15 1.63
C GLN A 64 2.33 -28.53 1.06
N HIS A 65 1.44 -29.12 0.26
CA HIS A 65 1.67 -30.41 -0.38
C HIS A 65 2.92 -30.42 -1.28
N ILE A 66 3.23 -29.31 -1.95
CA ILE A 66 4.42 -29.16 -2.80
C ILE A 66 5.70 -29.24 -1.96
N PHE A 67 5.73 -28.50 -0.84
CA PHE A 67 6.88 -28.52 0.08
C PHE A 67 7.06 -29.89 0.73
N LEU A 68 5.98 -30.52 1.17
CA LEU A 68 6.02 -31.85 1.78
C LEU A 68 6.50 -32.92 0.79
N GLU A 69 5.99 -32.88 -0.45
CA GLU A 69 6.42 -33.79 -1.51
C GLU A 69 7.89 -33.60 -1.86
N PHE A 70 8.34 -32.35 -1.97
CA PHE A 70 9.75 -32.02 -2.21
C PHE A 70 10.65 -32.60 -1.11
N GLN A 71 10.30 -32.39 0.15
CA GLN A 71 11.07 -32.86 1.30
C GLN A 71 11.11 -34.38 1.38
N ALA A 72 10.00 -35.06 1.07
CA ALA A 72 9.95 -36.51 0.96
C ALA A 72 10.91 -37.03 -0.13
N LEU A 73 10.93 -36.38 -1.30
CA LEU A 73 11.84 -36.73 -2.38
C LEU A 73 13.31 -36.49 -1.99
N VAL A 74 13.64 -35.36 -1.37
CA VAL A 74 14.99 -35.06 -0.87
C VAL A 74 15.46 -36.15 0.10
N THR A 75 14.59 -36.55 1.03
CA THR A 75 14.89 -37.61 2.02
C THR A 75 15.20 -38.94 1.34
N SER A 76 14.52 -39.26 0.23
CA SER A 76 14.72 -40.52 -0.50
C SER A 76 15.97 -40.55 -1.40
N GLN A 77 16.49 -39.40 -1.85
CA GLN A 77 17.48 -39.31 -2.93
C GLN A 77 18.91 -39.00 -2.47
N GLY A 78 19.08 -38.57 -1.21
CA GLY A 78 20.37 -38.58 -0.50
C GLY A 78 21.52 -37.81 -1.16
N ALA A 79 21.26 -36.70 -1.89
CA ALA A 79 22.31 -35.86 -2.48
C ALA A 79 21.77 -34.52 -3.04
N VAL A 80 20.83 -33.86 -2.35
CA VAL A 80 20.16 -32.65 -2.87
C VAL A 80 20.51 -31.43 -2.03
N GLN A 81 20.92 -30.33 -2.66
CA GLN A 81 21.19 -29.06 -2.00
C GLN A 81 20.34 -27.95 -2.61
N VAL A 82 19.49 -27.35 -1.78
CA VAL A 82 18.79 -26.10 -2.13
C VAL A 82 19.72 -24.92 -1.85
N ARG A 83 19.83 -23.98 -2.79
CA ARG A 83 20.65 -22.77 -2.66
C ARG A 83 19.84 -21.56 -3.06
N TRP A 84 19.90 -20.52 -2.24
CA TRP A 84 19.43 -19.22 -2.67
C TRP A 84 20.47 -18.55 -3.58
N VAL A 85 20.01 -17.95 -4.67
CA VAL A 85 20.82 -17.13 -5.58
C VAL A 85 20.20 -15.74 -5.72
N PRO A 86 20.98 -14.68 -5.96
CA PRO A 86 20.39 -13.38 -6.26
C PRO A 86 19.66 -13.39 -7.60
N GLY A 87 18.45 -12.83 -7.64
CA GLY A 87 17.71 -12.60 -8.88
C GLY A 87 18.20 -11.35 -9.62
N HIS A 88 18.02 -11.31 -10.94
CA HIS A 88 18.37 -10.17 -11.80
C HIS A 88 19.86 -9.76 -11.77
N THR A 89 20.76 -10.72 -11.61
CA THR A 89 22.22 -10.50 -11.63
C THR A 89 22.91 -11.28 -12.74
N ASP A 90 22.24 -11.46 -13.88
CA ASP A 90 22.79 -12.10 -15.09
C ASP A 90 23.30 -13.54 -14.86
N ILE A 91 22.73 -14.27 -13.89
CA ILE A 91 22.99 -15.71 -13.72
C ILE A 91 22.23 -16.46 -14.82
N PRO A 92 22.89 -17.07 -15.82
CA PRO A 92 22.21 -17.53 -17.04
C PRO A 92 21.06 -18.52 -16.77
N GLY A 93 21.23 -19.42 -15.80
CA GLY A 93 20.19 -20.38 -15.41
C GLY A 93 18.97 -19.74 -14.74
N ASN A 94 19.17 -18.76 -13.85
CA ASN A 94 18.07 -18.04 -13.19
C ASN A 94 17.30 -17.20 -14.21
N GLU A 95 18.02 -16.43 -15.05
CA GLU A 95 17.41 -15.60 -16.09
C GLU A 95 16.61 -16.45 -17.09
N GLN A 96 17.07 -17.66 -17.39
CA GLN A 96 16.35 -18.60 -18.25
C GLN A 96 15.07 -19.11 -17.55
N ALA A 97 15.16 -19.51 -16.28
CA ALA A 97 14.00 -19.93 -15.49
C ALA A 97 12.95 -18.81 -15.40
N ASP A 98 13.37 -17.57 -15.14
CA ASP A 98 12.50 -16.38 -15.11
C ASP A 98 11.81 -16.14 -16.45
N LYS A 99 12.55 -16.24 -17.56
CA LYS A 99 11.97 -16.10 -18.91
C LYS A 99 10.91 -17.16 -19.16
N LEU A 100 11.17 -18.40 -18.78
CA LEU A 100 10.22 -19.51 -18.93
C LEU A 100 8.99 -19.33 -18.05
N ALA A 101 9.16 -18.98 -16.77
CA ALA A 101 8.07 -18.73 -15.85
C ALA A 101 7.20 -17.55 -16.32
N LYS A 102 7.83 -16.48 -16.80
CA LYS A 102 7.12 -15.31 -17.36
C LYS A 102 6.36 -15.66 -18.64
N ALA A 103 6.95 -16.43 -19.54
CA ALA A 103 6.27 -16.91 -20.74
C ALA A 103 5.06 -17.79 -20.37
N ALA A 104 5.24 -18.73 -19.43
CA ALA A 104 4.19 -19.60 -18.94
C ALA A 104 3.04 -18.83 -18.27
N SER A 105 3.32 -17.76 -17.53
CA SER A 105 2.29 -16.93 -16.89
C SER A 105 1.27 -16.33 -17.88
N SER A 106 1.66 -16.21 -19.16
CA SER A 106 0.81 -15.68 -20.23
C SER A 106 -0.01 -16.76 -20.95
N LEU A 107 0.25 -18.05 -20.70
CA LEU A 107 -0.54 -19.15 -21.26
C LEU A 107 -1.97 -19.16 -20.69
N PRO A 108 -2.96 -19.82 -21.31
CA PRO A 108 -4.26 -20.01 -20.70
C PRO A 108 -4.15 -20.71 -19.35
N GLU A 109 -5.05 -20.36 -18.42
CA GLU A 109 -5.13 -21.05 -17.14
C GLU A 109 -5.51 -22.53 -17.36
N PRO A 110 -4.85 -23.49 -16.68
CA PRO A 110 -5.22 -24.89 -16.80
C PRO A 110 -6.67 -25.12 -16.39
N GLU A 111 -7.36 -26.01 -17.09
CA GLU A 111 -8.75 -26.35 -16.78
C GLU A 111 -8.85 -26.96 -15.36
N GLY A 112 -9.75 -26.42 -14.55
CA GLY A 112 -9.94 -26.87 -13.16
C GLY A 112 -8.86 -26.40 -12.17
N ALA A 113 -7.98 -25.48 -12.57
CA ALA A 113 -6.95 -24.95 -11.67
C ALA A 113 -7.57 -24.26 -10.44
N ARG A 114 -7.03 -24.58 -9.26
CA ARG A 114 -7.48 -23.99 -8.00
C ARG A 114 -6.58 -22.83 -7.61
N SER A 115 -7.16 -21.81 -6.99
CA SER A 115 -6.37 -20.72 -6.41
C SER A 115 -5.60 -21.19 -5.19
N THR A 116 -4.39 -20.66 -5.00
CA THR A 116 -3.59 -20.94 -3.81
C THR A 116 -4.13 -20.19 -2.60
N LEU A 117 -3.81 -20.69 -1.40
CA LEU A 117 -4.23 -20.05 -0.15
C LEU A 117 -3.62 -18.65 0.00
N ALA A 118 -2.36 -18.47 -0.40
CA ALA A 118 -1.70 -17.16 -0.39
C ALA A 118 -2.42 -16.16 -1.31
N TYR A 119 -2.82 -16.60 -2.51
CA TYR A 119 -3.61 -15.77 -3.44
C TYR A 119 -4.94 -15.34 -2.81
N LEU A 120 -5.70 -16.30 -2.27
CA LEU A 120 -6.99 -16.01 -1.63
C LEU A 120 -6.83 -15.05 -0.44
N ARG A 121 -5.80 -15.24 0.39
CA ARG A 121 -5.47 -14.32 1.50
C ARG A 121 -5.14 -12.92 0.99
N ARG A 122 -4.39 -12.77 -0.12
CA ARG A 122 -4.12 -11.46 -0.73
C ARG A 122 -5.41 -10.79 -1.22
N ILE A 123 -6.23 -11.51 -1.98
CA ILE A 123 -7.51 -10.98 -2.48
C ILE A 123 -8.43 -10.56 -1.33
N ALA A 124 -8.55 -11.37 -0.29
CA ALA A 124 -9.36 -11.05 0.89
C ALA A 124 -8.88 -9.76 1.59
N ARG A 125 -7.57 -9.51 1.66
CA ARG A 125 -7.00 -8.27 2.21
C ARG A 125 -7.14 -7.06 1.28
N GLN A 126 -7.16 -7.30 -0.03
CA GLN A 126 -7.17 -6.25 -1.05
C GLN A 126 -8.58 -5.74 -1.33
N LYS A 127 -9.58 -6.63 -1.37
CA LYS A 127 -10.97 -6.31 -1.70
C LYS A 127 -11.58 -5.19 -0.82
N PRO A 128 -11.42 -5.17 0.52
CA PRO A 128 -11.87 -4.06 1.35
C PRO A 128 -11.21 -2.72 1.01
N LYS A 129 -9.92 -2.73 0.65
CA LYS A 129 -9.19 -1.50 0.28
C LYS A 129 -9.74 -0.92 -1.01
N ASP A 130 -10.01 -1.76 -2.00
CA ASP A 130 -10.46 -1.30 -3.30
C ASP A 130 -11.93 -0.89 -3.28
N THR A 131 -12.78 -1.63 -2.57
CA THR A 131 -14.17 -1.24 -2.33
C THR A 131 -14.26 0.09 -1.58
N PHE A 132 -13.43 0.32 -0.55
CA PHE A 132 -13.39 1.60 0.16
C PHE A 132 -12.92 2.76 -0.74
N LYS A 133 -11.88 2.56 -1.57
CA LYS A 133 -11.42 3.56 -2.54
C LYS A 133 -12.48 3.90 -3.58
N ALA A 134 -13.18 2.88 -4.11
CA ALA A 134 -14.27 3.07 -5.07
C ALA A 134 -15.42 3.86 -4.43
N TRP A 135 -15.85 3.46 -3.23
CA TRP A 135 -16.89 4.17 -2.48
C TRP A 135 -16.52 5.63 -2.21
N TRP A 136 -15.30 5.90 -1.74
CA TRP A 136 -14.83 7.26 -1.48
C TRP A 136 -14.82 8.10 -2.76
N SER A 137 -14.36 7.54 -3.87
CA SER A 137 -14.31 8.27 -5.15
C SER A 137 -15.72 8.63 -5.65
N ALA A 138 -16.71 7.76 -5.42
CA ALA A 138 -18.10 7.99 -5.82
C ALA A 138 -18.87 8.92 -4.84
N SER A 139 -18.60 8.78 -3.53
CA SER A 139 -19.45 9.35 -2.47
C SER A 139 -18.81 10.52 -1.71
N ALA A 140 -17.54 10.87 -1.99
CA ALA A 140 -16.86 11.95 -1.30
C ALA A 140 -17.64 13.27 -1.43
N PRO A 141 -17.86 14.00 -0.33
CA PRO A 141 -18.42 15.34 -0.38
C PRO A 141 -17.60 16.27 -1.28
N GLU A 142 -18.24 17.21 -1.95
CA GLU A 142 -17.60 18.15 -2.87
C GLU A 142 -16.43 18.92 -2.22
N GLN A 143 -16.55 19.22 -0.93
CA GLN A 143 -15.47 19.84 -0.15
C GLN A 143 -14.23 18.94 -0.09
N TYR A 144 -14.39 17.64 0.16
CA TYR A 144 -13.27 16.70 0.26
C TYR A 144 -12.64 16.39 -1.10
N LYS A 145 -13.42 16.41 -2.19
CA LYS A 145 -12.89 16.27 -3.56
C LYS A 145 -11.83 17.34 -3.86
N LYS A 146 -12.08 18.59 -3.46
CA LYS A 146 -11.17 19.72 -3.67
C LYS A 146 -9.85 19.59 -2.89
N LEU A 147 -9.86 18.88 -1.76
CA LEU A 147 -8.69 18.69 -0.90
C LEU A 147 -7.73 17.60 -1.39
N ASN A 148 -8.12 16.83 -2.42
CA ASN A 148 -7.35 15.71 -2.97
C ASN A 148 -6.87 14.71 -1.90
N LEU A 149 -7.72 14.46 -0.89
CA LEU A 149 -7.46 13.46 0.14
C LEU A 149 -7.80 12.06 -0.39
N LYS A 150 -6.82 11.15 -0.32
CA LYS A 150 -6.99 9.77 -0.76
C LYS A 150 -7.72 8.96 0.32
N ALA A 151 -8.60 8.06 -0.12
CA ALA A 151 -9.15 7.04 0.75
C ALA A 151 -8.01 6.16 1.27
N THR A 152 -7.88 6.05 2.58
CA THR A 152 -6.92 5.15 3.23
C THR A 152 -7.63 4.39 4.33
N ILE A 153 -7.34 3.08 4.43
CA ILE A 153 -7.71 2.27 5.58
C ILE A 153 -6.62 2.28 6.67
N CYS A 154 -5.45 2.83 6.35
CA CYS A 154 -4.36 3.01 7.30
C CYS A 154 -4.60 4.27 8.15
N CYS A 155 -4.01 4.31 9.34
CA CYS A 155 -3.99 5.49 10.19
C CYS A 155 -3.36 6.68 9.45
N PRO A 156 -4.12 7.75 9.16
CA PRO A 156 -3.59 8.88 8.39
C PRO A 156 -2.67 9.74 9.27
N PRO A 157 -1.62 10.35 8.69
CA PRO A 157 -0.56 11.02 9.46
C PRO A 157 -1.07 12.18 10.32
N GLU A 158 -2.15 12.86 9.93
CA GLU A 158 -2.76 13.92 10.74
C GLU A 158 -3.25 13.45 12.12
N LEU A 159 -3.51 12.15 12.35
CA LEU A 159 -3.90 11.66 13.68
C LEU A 159 -2.75 11.71 14.70
N SER A 160 -1.51 11.96 14.25
CA SER A 160 -0.38 12.23 15.14
C SER A 160 -0.34 13.67 15.66
N LEU A 161 -1.19 14.56 15.15
CA LEU A 161 -1.22 15.96 15.56
C LEU A 161 -1.74 16.11 17.00
N PRO A 162 -1.30 17.14 17.74
CA PRO A 162 -1.92 17.51 18.99
C PRO A 162 -3.43 17.76 18.82
N HIS A 163 -4.22 17.34 19.81
CA HIS A 163 -5.69 17.35 19.75
C HIS A 163 -6.29 18.67 19.23
N VAL A 164 -5.79 19.81 19.70
CA VAL A 164 -6.28 21.14 19.29
C VAL A 164 -5.98 21.44 17.81
N ALA A 165 -4.81 21.03 17.30
CA ALA A 165 -4.46 21.23 15.90
C ALA A 165 -5.29 20.32 14.99
N LEU A 166 -5.46 19.06 15.40
CA LEU A 166 -6.31 18.09 14.71
C LEU A 166 -7.76 18.58 14.65
N HIS A 167 -8.31 19.08 15.76
CA HIS A 167 -9.66 19.64 15.83
C HIS A 167 -9.88 20.73 14.77
N HIS A 168 -9.00 21.74 14.69
CA HIS A 168 -9.16 22.82 13.71
C HIS A 168 -8.99 22.37 12.27
N LEU A 169 -8.09 21.41 12.01
CA LEU A 169 -7.90 20.84 10.69
C LEU A 169 -9.16 20.08 10.24
N LEU A 170 -9.70 19.20 11.10
CA LEU A 170 -10.92 18.45 10.81
C LEU A 170 -12.13 19.37 10.64
N ALA A 171 -12.25 20.41 11.48
CA ALA A 171 -13.27 21.44 11.32
C ALA A 171 -13.16 22.12 9.94
N ALA A 172 -11.97 22.56 9.53
CA ALA A 172 -11.76 23.21 8.23
C ALA A 172 -12.07 22.27 7.05
N ARG A 173 -11.79 20.97 7.17
CA ARG A 173 -12.08 19.96 6.14
C ARG A 173 -13.57 19.63 6.03
N SER A 174 -14.22 19.46 7.18
CA SER A 174 -15.64 19.07 7.27
C SER A 174 -16.61 20.24 7.13
N LEU A 175 -16.13 21.47 7.32
CA LEU A 175 -16.95 22.69 7.52
C LEU A 175 -17.73 22.68 8.84
N HIS A 176 -17.46 21.74 9.75
CA HIS A 176 -18.14 21.60 11.04
C HIS A 176 -17.25 22.18 12.13
N GLY A 177 -17.32 23.50 12.30
CA GLY A 177 -16.55 24.22 13.31
C GLY A 177 -17.12 25.61 13.53
N ASP A 178 -16.32 26.47 14.16
CA ASP A 178 -16.66 27.87 14.42
C ASP A 178 -16.60 28.72 13.13
N PHE A 179 -17.54 28.46 12.23
CA PHE A 179 -17.71 29.14 10.95
C PHE A 179 -19.13 29.70 10.84
N ALA A 180 -19.26 30.87 10.24
CA ALA A 180 -20.54 31.55 10.15
C ALA A 180 -21.61 30.69 9.47
N ALA A 181 -21.26 30.03 8.35
CA ALA A 181 -22.17 29.17 7.61
C ALA A 181 -22.63 27.94 8.40
N TYR A 182 -21.80 27.43 9.32
CA TYR A 182 -22.19 26.32 10.20
C TYR A 182 -23.19 26.81 11.24
N HIS A 183 -22.89 27.90 11.95
CA HIS A 183 -23.76 28.44 12.98
C HIS A 183 -25.13 28.89 12.46
N GLU A 184 -25.18 29.53 11.29
CA GLU A 184 -26.46 29.91 10.67
C GLU A 184 -27.28 28.70 10.22
N ARG A 185 -26.64 27.64 9.71
CA ARG A 185 -27.34 26.43 9.30
C ARG A 185 -28.03 25.72 10.48
N PHE A 186 -27.47 25.84 11.67
CA PHE A 186 -27.94 25.17 12.89
C PHE A 186 -28.58 26.13 13.90
N ASP A 187 -28.80 27.40 13.52
CA ASP A 187 -29.48 28.43 14.32
C ASP A 187 -28.87 28.64 15.71
N HIS A 188 -27.55 28.83 15.76
CA HIS A 188 -26.85 29.14 17.01
C HIS A 188 -26.85 30.66 17.29
N ASP A 189 -27.71 31.11 18.22
CA ASP A 189 -27.92 32.52 18.56
C ASP A 189 -26.70 33.21 19.22
N ASP A 190 -25.87 32.46 19.94
CA ASP A 190 -24.75 32.98 20.72
C ASP A 190 -23.43 33.02 19.94
N ALA A 191 -23.45 32.61 18.67
CA ALA A 191 -22.24 32.42 17.90
C ALA A 191 -21.76 33.70 17.20
N ARG A 192 -20.50 34.08 17.39
CA ARG A 192 -19.90 35.17 16.63
C ARG A 192 -19.54 34.72 15.22
N LEU A 193 -20.28 35.27 14.26
CA LEU A 193 -20.11 34.97 12.84
C LEU A 193 -18.89 35.67 12.20
N VAL A 194 -18.25 36.61 12.90
CA VAL A 194 -17.16 37.44 12.38
C VAL A 194 -15.88 37.34 13.22
N CYS A 195 -14.74 37.31 12.54
CA CYS A 195 -13.42 37.41 13.15
C CYS A 195 -13.21 38.82 13.75
N SER A 196 -12.23 38.97 14.66
CA SER A 196 -11.80 40.29 15.16
C SER A 196 -11.39 41.27 14.05
N CYS A 197 -11.01 40.75 12.87
CA CYS A 197 -10.70 41.57 11.72
C CYS A 197 -11.95 42.05 10.96
N GLY A 198 -13.16 41.78 11.44
CA GLY A 198 -14.44 42.19 10.84
C GLY A 198 -14.87 41.39 9.60
N ARG A 199 -14.15 40.33 9.22
CA ARG A 199 -14.57 39.43 8.12
C ARG A 199 -15.29 38.22 8.68
N ARG A 200 -16.19 37.67 7.86
CA ARG A 200 -16.96 36.45 8.15
C ARG A 200 -16.03 35.26 8.41
N LYS A 201 -16.33 34.47 9.46
CA LYS A 201 -15.57 33.25 9.78
C LYS A 201 -15.83 32.19 8.72
N ALA A 202 -14.74 31.70 8.11
CA ALA A 202 -14.74 30.66 7.10
C ALA A 202 -13.50 29.76 7.28
N PRO A 203 -13.52 28.51 6.78
CA PRO A 203 -12.40 27.58 6.88
C PRO A 203 -11.07 28.11 6.35
N ASP A 204 -11.13 28.91 5.28
CA ASP A 204 -10.00 29.51 4.60
C ASP A 204 -9.65 30.91 5.13
N HIS A 205 -10.44 31.47 6.06
CA HIS A 205 -10.26 32.83 6.55
C HIS A 205 -8.87 33.07 7.16
N ILE A 206 -8.26 32.06 7.78
CA ILE A 206 -6.92 32.13 8.34
C ILE A 206 -5.86 32.57 7.31
N PHE A 207 -6.02 32.20 6.04
CA PHE A 207 -5.09 32.55 4.96
C PHE A 207 -5.22 34.01 4.49
N TYR A 208 -6.38 34.64 4.75
CA TYR A 208 -6.73 35.97 4.26
C TYR A 208 -6.89 37.02 5.37
N CYS A 209 -6.80 36.62 6.63
CA CYS A 209 -7.05 37.51 7.76
C CYS A 209 -5.97 38.59 7.87
N ARG A 210 -6.39 39.87 7.84
CA ARG A 210 -5.48 41.02 7.96
C ARG A 210 -4.74 41.09 9.30
N ASN A 211 -5.32 40.50 10.35
CA ASN A 211 -4.71 40.46 11.68
C ASN A 211 -3.63 39.38 11.80
N VAL A 212 -3.47 38.50 10.80
CA VAL A 212 -2.33 37.57 10.72
C VAL A 212 -1.09 38.36 10.29
N PRO A 213 0.01 38.35 11.09
CA PRO A 213 1.23 39.09 10.76
C PRO A 213 1.81 38.67 9.41
N PRO A 214 2.30 39.60 8.57
CA PRO A 214 2.84 39.28 7.24
C PRO A 214 3.88 38.16 7.22
N ARG A 215 4.76 38.10 8.24
CA ARG A 215 5.79 37.07 8.39
C ARG A 215 5.26 35.63 8.52
N HIS A 216 3.99 35.47 8.90
CA HIS A 216 3.36 34.15 9.04
C HIS A 216 2.46 33.81 7.85
N ARG A 217 2.17 34.77 6.95
CA ARG A 217 1.25 34.53 5.83
C ARG A 217 1.84 33.56 4.82
N MET A 218 1.04 32.57 4.43
CA MET A 218 1.39 31.64 3.37
C MET A 218 1.32 32.34 2.01
N ARG A 219 2.25 32.04 1.10
CA ARG A 219 2.15 32.47 -0.31
C ARG A 219 1.01 31.73 -1.00
N LEU A 220 0.09 32.48 -1.60
CA LEU A 220 -1.10 31.93 -2.27
C LEU A 220 -1.00 31.94 -3.80
N ALA A 221 -0.01 32.64 -4.38
CA ALA A 221 0.23 32.65 -5.82
C ALA A 221 0.84 31.32 -6.30
N PRO A 222 0.53 30.85 -7.52
CA PRO A 222 -0.30 31.51 -8.54
C PRO A 222 -1.81 31.30 -8.38
N SER A 223 -2.24 30.28 -7.64
CA SER A 223 -3.66 29.93 -7.45
C SER A 223 -4.00 29.85 -5.96
N PRO A 224 -4.69 30.86 -5.41
CA PRO A 224 -5.05 30.89 -3.99
C PRO A 224 -5.88 29.68 -3.56
N ASN A 225 -6.87 29.29 -4.36
CA ASN A 225 -7.72 28.14 -4.07
C ASN A 225 -6.91 26.83 -4.02
N ALA A 226 -5.98 26.63 -4.96
CA ALA A 226 -5.14 25.44 -4.94
C ALA A 226 -4.22 25.42 -3.73
N ALA A 227 -3.61 26.55 -3.37
CA ALA A 227 -2.73 26.67 -2.22
C ALA A 227 -3.46 26.41 -0.89
N VAL A 228 -4.65 26.99 -0.72
CA VAL A 228 -5.51 26.76 0.46
C VAL A 228 -5.95 25.31 0.55
N ASN A 229 -6.49 24.74 -0.54
CA ASN A 229 -6.93 23.35 -0.56
C ASN A 229 -5.78 22.37 -0.31
N PHE A 230 -4.58 22.70 -0.79
CA PHE A 230 -3.38 21.91 -0.52
C PHE A 230 -2.99 21.97 0.97
N ALA A 231 -3.02 23.16 1.57
CA ALA A 231 -2.69 23.38 2.98
C ALA A 231 -3.75 22.80 3.94
N ILE A 232 -5.02 22.78 3.59
CA ILE A 232 -6.07 22.11 4.39
C ILE A 232 -6.09 20.59 4.09
N GLY A 233 -5.74 20.20 2.88
CA GLY A 233 -5.74 18.82 2.40
C GLY A 233 -4.42 18.11 2.68
N LYS A 234 -3.71 17.77 1.59
CA LYS A 234 -2.54 16.88 1.60
C LYS A 234 -1.36 17.41 2.43
N ASP A 235 -1.14 18.72 2.46
CA ASP A 235 -0.04 19.36 3.19
C ASP A 235 -0.59 20.13 4.41
N PHE A 236 -1.27 19.39 5.27
CA PHE A 236 -1.88 19.93 6.49
C PHE A 236 -0.88 20.59 7.45
N THR A 237 0.42 20.28 7.31
CA THR A 237 1.49 20.88 8.11
C THR A 237 1.50 22.40 7.96
N LYS A 238 1.29 22.92 6.75
CA LYS A 238 1.21 24.36 6.48
C LYS A 238 0.05 25.03 7.22
N PHE A 239 -1.12 24.39 7.26
CA PHE A 239 -2.26 24.91 8.01
C PHE A 239 -1.99 24.91 9.52
N VAL A 240 -1.42 23.81 10.03
CA VAL A 240 -1.08 23.67 11.45
C VAL A 240 -0.04 24.71 11.88
N ASP A 241 1.03 24.88 11.09
CA ASP A 241 2.09 25.86 11.36
C ASP A 241 1.56 27.29 11.29
N LEU A 242 0.75 27.61 10.27
CA LEU A 242 0.11 28.92 10.15
C LEU A 242 -0.76 29.22 11.37
N SER A 243 -1.60 28.26 11.77
CA SER A 243 -2.47 28.38 12.94
C SER A 243 -1.70 28.57 14.24
N LYS A 244 -0.67 27.77 14.45
CA LYS A 244 0.19 27.81 15.65
C LYS A 244 0.99 29.11 15.70
N ASN A 245 1.69 29.47 14.64
CA ASN A 245 2.62 30.60 14.61
C ASN A 245 1.90 31.95 14.70
N SER A 246 0.71 32.07 14.13
CA SER A 246 -0.11 33.28 14.25
C SER A 246 -0.99 33.31 15.50
N ALA A 247 -1.03 32.22 16.28
CA ALA A 247 -1.97 32.00 17.37
C ALA A 247 -3.44 32.28 16.94
N PHE A 248 -3.79 31.90 15.70
CA PHE A 248 -5.00 32.38 15.03
C PHE A 248 -6.27 32.09 15.85
N PHE A 249 -6.53 30.82 16.15
CA PHE A 249 -7.74 30.40 16.89
C PHE A 249 -7.71 30.73 18.39
N ARG A 250 -6.60 31.28 18.90
CA ARG A 250 -6.46 31.66 20.32
C ARG A 250 -6.59 33.17 20.53
N LYS A 251 -6.03 33.97 19.62
CA LYS A 251 -5.90 35.44 19.79
C LYS A 251 -6.62 36.25 18.71
N ILE A 252 -6.63 35.76 17.47
CA ILE A 252 -7.13 36.53 16.32
C ILE A 252 -8.61 36.23 16.09
N CYS A 253 -8.96 34.95 16.00
CA CYS A 253 -10.31 34.48 15.73
C CYS A 253 -10.67 33.40 16.76
N PRO A 254 -10.81 33.76 18.05
CA PRO A 254 -11.21 32.81 19.08
C PRO A 254 -12.67 32.35 18.89
N ARG A 255 -12.96 31.18 19.43
CA ARG A 255 -14.31 30.63 19.53
C ARG A 255 -15.07 31.34 20.64
N TYR A 256 -15.77 32.41 20.28
CA TYR A 256 -16.90 33.04 20.96
C TYR A 256 -17.56 33.90 19.90
#